data_AF-A0A1V8ZYV0-F1
#
_entry.id   AF-A0A1V8ZYV0-F1
#
_cell.length_a   1.000
_cell.length_b   1.000
_cell.length_c   1.000
_cell.angle_alpha   90.00
_cell.angle_beta   90.00
_cell.angle_gamma   90.00
#
_symmetry.space_group_name_H-M   'P 1'
#
loop_
_entity.id
_entity.type
_entity.pdbx_description
1 polymer ?
#
loop_
_entity_poly.entity_id
_entity_poly.type
_entity_poly.pdbx_seq_one_letter_code
_entity_poly.pdbx_strand_id
1 'polypeptide(L)'
;MDDTLDGAATAQGDDDVNTEATAQPDGAQDDPEGADQLGDAGKKALDAMKRERQEAKAETRELRKQLEQLQQQMADKDKTPDEQAIEAARRDAAAEERARAHGQLKRLAIKAEAAGKLHDPADALAHLDLDSIEIDDDGNVDESAVTEAIADLLKSKPYLAAQGGPKAPLPDRSQGARGNGAASTAQQFADAIAPFI
;
A
#
# COMPACT_ATOMS: atom_id res chain seq x y z
N MET A 1 71.87 11.05 -0.69
CA MET A 1 70.45 10.89 -1.05
C MET A 1 69.75 12.00 -0.31
N ASP A 2 69.80 13.21 -0.86
CA ASP A 2 68.86 13.70 -1.90
C ASP A 2 67.43 13.66 -1.37
N ASP A 3 66.60 14.67 -1.53
CA ASP A 3 66.74 16.09 -1.85
C ASP A 3 65.37 16.67 -1.46
N THR A 4 65.40 17.97 -1.27
CA THR A 4 64.39 18.92 -0.82
C THR A 4 63.15 19.00 -1.72
N LEU A 5 62.14 19.75 -1.25
CA LEU A 5 61.05 20.49 -1.96
C LEU A 5 59.64 19.96 -1.65
N ASP A 6 58.80 20.67 -0.90
CA ASP A 6 58.18 22.01 -1.14
C ASP A 6 56.99 21.95 -2.10
N GLY A 7 55.95 22.74 -1.78
CA GLY A 7 54.98 23.20 -2.77
C GLY A 7 53.58 22.59 -2.73
N ALA A 8 52.68 23.28 -2.03
CA ALA A 8 51.25 23.26 -2.34
C ALA A 8 51.00 23.80 -3.77
N ALA A 9 50.06 23.21 -4.52
CA ALA A 9 49.13 23.94 -5.40
C ALA A 9 48.16 23.00 -6.13
N THR A 10 46.88 23.37 -6.05
CA THR A 10 45.71 22.90 -6.78
C THR A 10 45.70 23.29 -8.27
N ALA A 11 45.18 22.41 -9.14
CA ALA A 11 44.33 22.64 -10.34
C ALA A 11 44.44 21.38 -11.25
N GLN A 12 43.37 20.58 -11.46
CA GLN A 12 42.28 20.80 -12.42
C GLN A 12 42.83 20.91 -13.85
N GLY A 13 42.53 20.05 -14.83
CA GLY A 13 41.61 18.94 -14.99
C GLY A 13 41.48 18.75 -16.50
N ASP A 14 41.51 17.53 -17.01
CA ASP A 14 41.04 17.11 -18.34
C ASP A 14 41.51 15.67 -18.53
N ASP A 15 40.58 14.73 -18.67
CA ASP A 15 40.67 13.67 -19.66
C ASP A 15 39.44 12.74 -19.54
N ASP A 16 38.64 12.80 -20.60
CA ASP A 16 37.97 11.69 -21.26
C ASP A 16 37.34 10.59 -20.36
N VAL A 17 36.04 10.72 -20.11
CA VAL A 17 35.21 9.57 -19.70
C VAL A 17 34.26 9.22 -20.84
N ASN A 18 34.75 8.33 -21.69
CA ASN A 18 34.01 7.44 -22.56
C ASN A 18 32.74 6.94 -21.85
N THR A 19 31.59 7.52 -22.19
CA THR A 19 30.29 7.14 -21.63
C THR A 19 29.78 5.94 -22.41
N GLU A 20 30.20 4.74 -21.98
CA GLU A 20 29.59 3.49 -22.39
C GLU A 20 28.09 3.52 -22.05
N ALA A 21 27.30 3.29 -23.09
CA ALA A 21 25.87 3.08 -23.01
C ALA A 21 25.56 1.87 -22.12
N THR A 22 25.21 2.12 -20.87
CA THR A 22 24.54 1.14 -20.02
C THR A 22 23.07 1.11 -20.39
N ALA A 23 22.72 0.14 -21.24
CA ALA A 23 21.35 -0.28 -21.44
C ALA A 23 20.77 -0.71 -20.08
N GLN A 24 19.88 0.11 -19.55
CA GLN A 24 19.10 -0.14 -18.35
C GLN A 24 18.13 -1.30 -18.63
N PRO A 25 18.07 -2.35 -17.81
CA PRO A 25 17.08 -3.39 -18.00
C PRO A 25 15.71 -2.81 -17.65
N ASP A 26 14.79 -2.87 -18.62
CA ASP A 26 13.37 -2.61 -18.42
C ASP A 26 12.86 -3.48 -17.27
N GLY A 27 12.46 -2.81 -16.19
CA GLY A 27 11.70 -3.42 -15.10
C GLY A 27 10.29 -3.70 -15.59
N ALA A 28 10.12 -4.82 -16.28
CA ALA A 28 8.82 -5.42 -16.50
C ALA A 28 8.27 -5.87 -15.14
N GLN A 29 7.32 -5.08 -14.62
CA GLN A 29 6.34 -5.55 -13.64
C GLN A 29 5.42 -6.55 -14.35
N ASP A 30 5.84 -7.80 -14.42
CA ASP A 30 4.94 -8.90 -14.74
C ASP A 30 4.37 -9.47 -13.43
N ASP A 31 3.16 -10.00 -13.55
CA ASP A 31 2.32 -10.70 -12.57
C ASP A 31 3.10 -11.56 -11.55
N PRO A 32 2.48 -12.10 -10.48
CA PRO A 32 3.05 -13.24 -9.77
C PRO A 32 3.12 -14.49 -10.70
N GLU A 33 3.95 -14.43 -11.74
CA GLU A 33 4.18 -15.45 -12.77
C GLU A 33 4.90 -16.70 -12.23
N GLY A 34 5.22 -16.74 -10.94
CA GLY A 34 5.78 -17.93 -10.32
C GLY A 34 4.77 -19.07 -10.14
N ALA A 35 3.47 -18.78 -10.02
CA ALA A 35 2.45 -19.80 -9.80
C ALA A 35 2.07 -20.53 -11.09
N ASP A 36 2.12 -19.86 -12.23
CA ASP A 36 1.84 -20.44 -13.54
C ASP A 36 3.05 -21.16 -14.15
N GLN A 37 4.28 -20.81 -13.76
CA GLN A 37 5.52 -21.49 -14.16
C GLN A 37 5.81 -22.80 -13.41
N LEU A 38 5.09 -23.09 -12.32
CA LEU A 38 5.39 -24.23 -11.43
C LEU A 38 4.71 -25.56 -11.84
N GLY A 39 3.89 -25.55 -12.90
CA GLY A 39 3.09 -26.71 -13.33
C GLY A 39 2.08 -27.18 -12.28
N ASP A 40 1.32 -28.24 -12.59
CA ASP A 40 0.28 -28.78 -11.69
C ASP A 40 0.83 -29.21 -10.32
N ALA A 41 2.07 -29.73 -10.30
CA ALA A 41 2.73 -30.16 -9.07
C ALA A 41 3.07 -28.98 -8.15
N GLY A 42 3.49 -27.85 -8.72
CA GLY A 42 3.82 -26.65 -7.99
C GLY A 42 2.61 -25.95 -7.40
N LYS A 43 1.53 -25.82 -8.17
CA LYS A 43 0.25 -25.28 -7.66
C LYS A 43 -0.26 -26.11 -6.48
N LYS A 44 -0.21 -27.43 -6.60
CA LYS A 44 -0.60 -28.35 -5.51
C LYS A 44 0.28 -28.20 -4.25
N ALA A 45 1.59 -27.94 -4.41
CA ALA A 45 2.48 -27.71 -3.29
C ALA A 45 2.18 -26.38 -2.57
N LEU A 46 1.89 -25.31 -3.33
CA LEU A 46 1.48 -24.03 -2.76
C LEU A 46 0.13 -24.13 -2.03
N ASP A 47 -0.85 -24.83 -2.60
CA ASP A 47 -2.14 -25.07 -1.95
C ASP A 47 -1.99 -25.86 -0.65
N ALA A 48 -1.11 -26.87 -0.64
CA ALA A 48 -0.81 -27.64 0.56
C ALA A 48 -0.18 -26.76 1.65
N MET A 49 0.78 -25.90 1.28
CA MET A 49 1.42 -24.96 2.21
C MET A 49 0.43 -23.90 2.74
N LYS A 50 -0.44 -23.36 1.88
CA LYS A 50 -1.51 -22.43 2.28
C LYS A 50 -2.43 -23.09 3.31
N ARG A 51 -2.84 -24.34 3.06
CA ARG A 51 -3.70 -25.10 3.97
C ARG A 51 -3.00 -25.37 5.32
N GLU A 52 -1.76 -25.82 5.32
CA GLU A 52 -1.01 -26.06 6.55
C GLU A 52 -0.86 -24.77 7.38
N ARG A 53 -0.60 -23.63 6.72
CA ARG A 53 -0.55 -22.33 7.39
C ARG A 53 -1.90 -21.95 7.99
N GLN A 54 -3.01 -22.22 7.30
CA GLN A 54 -4.36 -21.95 7.81
C GLN A 54 -4.69 -22.85 9.02
N GLU A 55 -4.33 -24.13 8.97
CA GLU A 55 -4.50 -25.08 10.07
C GLU A 55 -3.68 -24.63 11.29
N ALA A 56 -2.40 -24.28 11.12
CA ALA A 56 -1.57 -23.75 12.20
C ALA A 56 -2.13 -22.46 12.80
N LYS A 57 -2.67 -21.55 11.97
CA LYS A 57 -3.36 -20.35 12.45
C LYS A 57 -4.62 -20.71 13.25
N ALA A 58 -5.40 -21.71 12.84
CA ALA A 58 -6.57 -22.17 13.56
C ALA A 58 -6.19 -22.77 14.92
N GLU A 59 -5.18 -23.65 14.97
CA GLU A 59 -4.69 -24.27 16.20
C GLU A 59 -4.16 -23.23 17.20
N THR A 60 -3.37 -22.27 16.73
CA THR A 60 -2.85 -21.19 17.59
C THR A 60 -3.98 -20.35 18.19
N ARG A 61 -5.06 -20.11 17.45
CA ARG A 61 -6.26 -19.43 17.96
C ARG A 61 -6.98 -20.25 19.01
N GLU A 62 -7.14 -21.55 18.79
CA GLU A 62 -7.78 -22.44 19.76
C GLU A 62 -6.97 -22.53 21.06
N LEU A 63 -5.65 -22.70 20.96
CA LEU A 63 -4.76 -22.71 22.12
C LEU A 63 -4.80 -21.38 22.88
N ARG A 64 -4.82 -20.24 22.19
CA ARG A 64 -4.98 -18.93 22.82
C ARG A 64 -6.30 -18.82 23.58
N LYS A 65 -7.42 -19.25 22.99
CA LYS A 65 -8.73 -19.27 23.65
C LYS A 65 -8.71 -20.16 24.90
N GLN A 66 -8.09 -21.33 24.82
CA GLN A 66 -7.96 -22.24 25.98
C GLN A 66 -7.10 -21.63 27.09
N LEU A 67 -5.98 -20.99 26.73
CA LEU A 67 -5.13 -20.30 27.71
C LEU A 67 -5.87 -19.16 28.40
N GLU A 68 -6.62 -18.36 27.65
CA GLU A 68 -7.41 -17.26 28.19
C GLU A 68 -8.51 -17.79 29.13
N GLN A 69 -9.23 -18.84 28.74
CA GLN A 69 -10.22 -19.49 29.61
C GLN A 69 -9.60 -20.04 30.89
N LEU A 70 -8.43 -20.68 30.80
CA LEU A 70 -7.76 -21.24 31.97
C LEU A 70 -7.26 -20.12 32.91
N GLN A 71 -6.72 -19.04 32.35
CA GLN A 71 -6.33 -17.84 33.10
C GLN A 71 -7.53 -17.20 33.80
N GLN A 72 -8.68 -17.10 33.13
CA GLN A 72 -9.92 -16.61 33.73
C GLN A 72 -10.36 -17.49 34.90
N GLN A 73 -10.41 -18.81 34.70
CA GLN A 73 -10.73 -19.75 35.78
C GLN A 73 -9.78 -19.63 36.97
N MET A 74 -8.50 -19.33 36.74
CA MET A 74 -7.55 -19.11 37.82
C MET A 74 -7.77 -17.76 38.53
N ALA A 75 -8.08 -16.71 37.78
CA ALA A 75 -8.37 -15.38 38.34
C ALA A 75 -9.69 -15.32 39.11
N ASP A 76 -10.66 -16.19 38.78
CA ASP A 76 -11.98 -16.20 39.40
C ASP A 76 -12.01 -17.03 40.69
N LYS A 77 -11.05 -17.95 40.91
CA LYS A 77 -10.99 -18.84 42.09
C LYS A 77 -10.96 -18.11 43.44
N ASP A 78 -10.33 -16.94 43.47
CA ASP A 78 -10.11 -16.18 44.72
C ASP A 78 -11.13 -15.03 44.90
N LYS A 79 -12.09 -14.87 43.98
CA LYS A 79 -13.04 -13.75 43.96
C LYS A 79 -14.40 -14.16 44.46
N THR A 80 -15.08 -13.21 45.10
CA THR A 80 -16.50 -13.38 45.46
C THR A 80 -17.39 -13.31 44.21
N PRO A 81 -18.61 -13.88 44.24
CA PRO A 81 -19.53 -13.85 43.09
C PRO A 81 -19.85 -12.42 42.60
N ASP A 82 -19.93 -11.45 43.51
CA ASP A 82 -20.19 -10.05 43.17
C ASP A 82 -19.00 -9.40 42.45
N GLU A 83 -17.77 -9.70 42.88
CA GLU A 83 -16.54 -9.23 42.21
C GLU A 83 -16.39 -9.85 40.82
N GLN A 84 -16.70 -11.15 40.68
CA GLN A 84 -16.71 -11.84 39.39
C GLN A 84 -17.70 -11.19 38.42
N ALA A 85 -18.91 -10.87 38.89
CA ALA A 85 -19.93 -10.22 38.06
C ALA A 85 -19.52 -8.82 37.58
N ILE A 86 -18.91 -8.01 38.46
CA ILE A 86 -18.42 -6.67 38.11
C ILE A 86 -17.27 -6.75 37.11
N GLU A 87 -16.33 -7.68 37.30
CA GLU A 87 -15.23 -7.86 36.37
C GLU A 87 -15.66 -8.40 35.02
N ALA A 88 -16.58 -9.38 35.00
CA ALA A 88 -17.17 -9.90 33.77
C ALA A 88 -17.84 -8.77 32.99
N ALA A 89 -18.68 -7.96 33.65
CA ALA A 89 -19.32 -6.80 33.02
C ALA A 89 -18.32 -5.78 32.46
N ARG A 90 -17.20 -5.52 33.16
CA ARG A 90 -16.12 -4.66 32.65
C ARG A 90 -15.42 -5.27 31.45
N ARG A 91 -15.16 -6.57 31.47
CA ARG A 91 -14.53 -7.30 30.36
C ARG A 91 -15.41 -7.30 29.14
N ASP A 92 -16.70 -7.58 29.30
CA ASP A 92 -17.69 -7.60 28.22
C ASP A 92 -17.80 -6.20 27.58
N ALA A 93 -17.90 -5.15 28.41
CA ALA A 93 -17.90 -3.78 27.91
C ALA A 93 -16.61 -3.44 27.13
N ALA A 94 -15.44 -3.82 27.65
CA ALA A 94 -14.18 -3.59 26.97
C ALA A 94 -14.04 -4.41 25.67
N ALA A 95 -14.59 -5.63 25.64
CA ALA A 95 -14.62 -6.49 24.46
C ALA A 95 -15.54 -5.93 23.37
N GLU A 96 -16.72 -5.43 23.74
CA GLU A 96 -17.63 -4.76 22.81
C GLU A 96 -17.00 -3.52 22.18
N GLU A 97 -16.38 -2.65 22.98
CA GLU A 97 -15.73 -1.45 22.46
C GLU A 97 -14.55 -1.79 21.55
N ARG A 98 -13.74 -2.80 21.91
CA ARG A 98 -12.69 -3.32 21.02
C ARG A 98 -13.26 -3.87 19.71
N ALA A 99 -14.33 -4.66 19.77
CA ALA A 99 -14.96 -5.22 18.57
C ALA A 99 -15.49 -4.12 17.65
N ARG A 100 -16.09 -3.06 18.22
CA ARG A 100 -16.55 -1.88 17.46
C ARG A 100 -15.39 -1.15 16.78
N ALA A 101 -14.31 -0.89 17.52
CA ALA A 101 -13.13 -0.22 16.99
C ALA A 101 -12.44 -1.04 15.89
N HIS A 102 -12.25 -2.34 16.12
CA HIS A 102 -11.67 -3.27 15.13
C HIS A 102 -12.54 -3.33 13.88
N GLY A 103 -13.87 -3.41 14.03
CA GLY A 103 -14.80 -3.39 12.90
C GLY A 103 -14.73 -2.09 12.08
N GLN A 104 -14.55 -0.93 12.72
CA GLN A 104 -14.32 0.33 12.02
C GLN A 104 -12.97 0.33 11.30
N LEU A 105 -11.92 -0.17 11.94
CA LEU A 105 -10.59 -0.24 11.36
C LEU A 105 -10.53 -1.14 10.13
N LYS A 106 -11.14 -2.33 10.17
CA LYS A 106 -11.27 -3.20 8.98
C LYS A 106 -11.92 -2.46 7.81
N ARG A 107 -13.03 -1.76 8.07
CA ARG A 107 -13.74 -1.00 7.02
C ARG A 107 -12.86 0.11 6.44
N LEU A 108 -12.09 0.80 7.27
CA LEU A 108 -11.19 1.86 6.82
C LEU A 108 -10.01 1.31 6.03
N ALA A 109 -9.39 0.22 6.49
CA ALA A 109 -8.31 -0.45 5.79
C ALA A 109 -8.75 -0.95 4.40
N ILE A 110 -9.91 -1.61 4.33
CA ILE A 110 -10.49 -2.06 3.05
C ILE A 110 -10.77 -0.88 2.12
N LYS A 111 -11.38 0.20 2.64
CA LYS A 111 -11.65 1.41 1.83
C LYS A 111 -10.35 2.06 1.35
N ALA A 112 -9.32 2.09 2.18
CA ALA A 112 -8.02 2.65 1.84
C ALA A 112 -7.35 1.82 0.73
N GLU A 113 -7.36 0.49 0.84
CA GLU A 113 -6.77 -0.40 -0.16
C GLU A 113 -7.59 -0.44 -1.46
N ALA A 114 -8.91 -0.28 -1.37
CA ALA A 114 -9.81 -0.20 -2.52
C ALA A 114 -9.74 1.16 -3.22
N ALA A 115 -9.25 2.21 -2.55
CA ALA A 115 -9.15 3.54 -3.12
C ALA A 115 -8.21 3.53 -4.33
N GLY A 116 -8.72 3.96 -5.49
CA GLY A 116 -7.96 3.97 -6.74
C GLY A 116 -7.93 2.63 -7.48
N LYS A 117 -8.32 1.51 -6.84
CA LYS A 117 -8.49 0.20 -7.51
C LYS A 117 -9.92 -0.05 -7.95
N LEU A 118 -10.89 0.34 -7.12
CA LEU A 118 -12.32 0.25 -7.42
C LEU A 118 -12.90 1.60 -7.83
N HIS A 119 -13.98 1.57 -8.62
CA HIS A 119 -14.73 2.77 -8.98
C HIS A 119 -15.36 3.44 -7.75
N ASP A 120 -15.96 2.64 -6.85
CA ASP A 120 -16.39 3.06 -5.52
C ASP A 120 -15.69 2.23 -4.44
N PRO A 121 -14.89 2.84 -3.54
CA PRO A 121 -14.31 2.14 -2.40
C PRO A 121 -15.32 1.49 -1.45
N ALA A 122 -16.58 1.96 -1.43
CA ALA A 122 -17.63 1.39 -0.59
C ALA A 122 -18.13 0.03 -1.10
N ASP A 123 -18.05 -0.26 -2.40
CA ASP A 123 -18.50 -1.53 -2.99
C ASP A 123 -17.68 -2.72 -2.48
N ALA A 124 -16.42 -2.49 -2.08
CA ALA A 124 -15.61 -3.52 -1.45
C ALA A 124 -16.27 -4.07 -0.18
N LEU A 125 -16.94 -3.22 0.62
CA LEU A 125 -17.60 -3.66 1.86
C LEU A 125 -18.84 -4.53 1.62
N ALA A 126 -19.45 -4.43 0.44
CA ALA A 126 -20.62 -5.24 0.06
C ALA A 126 -20.22 -6.60 -0.54
N HIS A 127 -18.95 -6.77 -0.91
CA HIS A 127 -18.48 -7.94 -1.65
C HIS A 127 -17.34 -8.71 -0.97
N LEU A 128 -16.63 -8.11 -0.01
CA LEU A 128 -15.66 -8.81 0.83
C LEU A 128 -16.31 -9.28 2.14
N ASP A 129 -15.87 -10.46 2.59
CA ASP A 129 -16.17 -10.94 3.94
C ASP A 129 -15.24 -10.27 4.96
N LEU A 130 -15.79 -9.38 5.78
CA LEU A 130 -15.04 -8.64 6.81
C LEU A 130 -14.49 -9.56 7.91
N ASP A 131 -15.10 -10.73 8.11
CA ASP A 131 -14.70 -11.66 9.15
C ASP A 131 -13.48 -12.49 8.73
N SER A 132 -13.28 -12.67 7.41
CA SER A 132 -12.08 -13.30 6.87
C SER A 132 -10.80 -12.47 7.03
N ILE A 133 -10.94 -11.15 7.17
CA ILE A 133 -9.82 -10.24 7.38
C ILE A 133 -9.50 -10.19 8.86
N GLU A 134 -8.31 -10.64 9.23
CA GLU A 134 -7.86 -10.71 10.62
C GLU A 134 -7.20 -9.39 11.04
N ILE A 135 -7.35 -9.07 12.33
CA ILE A 135 -6.61 -8.00 13.00
C ILE A 135 -5.74 -8.66 14.06
N ASP A 136 -4.48 -8.23 14.16
CA ASP A 136 -3.57 -8.69 15.19
C ASP A 136 -3.87 -8.04 16.56
N ASP A 137 -3.16 -8.50 17.59
CA ASP A 137 -3.36 -8.01 18.96
C ASP A 137 -2.93 -6.53 19.13
N ASP A 138 -2.11 -6.01 18.21
CA ASP A 138 -1.64 -4.62 18.16
C ASP A 138 -2.62 -3.70 17.39
N GLY A 139 -3.65 -4.27 16.77
CA GLY A 139 -4.64 -3.55 16.00
C GLY A 139 -4.27 -3.36 14.53
N ASN A 140 -3.26 -4.03 13.98
CA ASN A 140 -2.96 -3.96 12.56
C ASN A 140 -3.80 -4.95 11.77
N VAL A 141 -4.23 -4.53 10.58
CA VAL A 141 -4.95 -5.37 9.62
C VAL A 141 -3.92 -6.08 8.73
N ASP A 142 -4.15 -7.35 8.39
CA ASP A 142 -3.32 -8.05 7.41
C ASP A 142 -3.49 -7.43 6.01
N GLU A 143 -2.64 -6.45 5.69
CA GLU A 143 -2.66 -5.70 4.42
C GLU A 143 -2.52 -6.63 3.21
N SER A 144 -1.75 -7.72 3.34
CA SER A 144 -1.55 -8.68 2.26
C SER A 144 -2.83 -9.44 1.96
N ALA A 145 -3.57 -9.86 2.99
CA ALA A 145 -4.85 -10.52 2.84
C ALA A 145 -5.91 -9.58 2.25
N VAL A 146 -5.93 -8.30 2.66
CA VAL A 146 -6.84 -7.29 2.08
C VAL A 146 -6.53 -7.06 0.60
N THR A 147 -5.25 -6.97 0.25
CA THR A 147 -4.79 -6.78 -1.13
C THR A 147 -5.18 -7.96 -2.03
N GLU A 148 -4.93 -9.20 -1.57
CA GLU A 148 -5.30 -10.43 -2.29
C GLU A 148 -6.83 -10.50 -2.46
N ALA A 149 -7.60 -10.21 -1.42
CA ALA A 149 -9.07 -10.22 -1.48
C ALA A 149 -9.63 -9.18 -2.47
N ILE A 150 -9.05 -7.98 -2.53
CA ILE A 150 -9.44 -6.95 -3.50
C ILE A 150 -9.03 -7.36 -4.93
N ALA A 151 -7.85 -7.95 -5.12
CA ALA A 151 -7.42 -8.44 -6.42
C ALA A 151 -8.37 -9.53 -6.94
N ASP A 152 -8.74 -10.48 -6.09
CA ASP A 152 -9.68 -11.56 -6.45
C ASP A 152 -11.11 -11.04 -6.68
N LEU A 153 -11.51 -9.99 -5.95
CA LEU A 153 -12.75 -9.27 -6.24
C LEU A 153 -12.74 -8.68 -7.65
N LEU A 154 -11.66 -8.02 -8.06
CA LEU A 154 -11.54 -7.43 -9.39
C LEU A 154 -11.51 -8.48 -10.51
N LYS A 155 -10.89 -9.64 -10.26
CA LYS A 155 -10.92 -10.77 -11.21
C LYS A 155 -12.34 -11.33 -11.39
N SER A 156 -13.09 -11.48 -10.29
CA SER A 156 -14.45 -12.03 -10.34
C SER A 156 -15.49 -11.01 -10.83
N LYS A 157 -15.27 -9.72 -10.55
CA LYS A 157 -16.19 -8.62 -10.85
C LYS A 157 -15.43 -7.46 -11.51
N PRO A 158 -15.02 -7.62 -12.78
CA PRO A 158 -14.20 -6.63 -13.47
C PRO A 158 -14.90 -5.27 -13.66
N TYR A 159 -16.24 -5.25 -13.64
CA TYR A 159 -17.04 -4.03 -13.74
C TYR A 159 -16.87 -3.08 -12.54
N LEU A 160 -16.29 -3.55 -11.43
CA LEU A 160 -16.00 -2.73 -10.25
C LEU A 160 -14.67 -1.98 -10.37
N ALA A 161 -13.82 -2.34 -11.32
CA ALA A 161 -12.51 -1.74 -11.49
C ALA A 161 -12.64 -0.23 -11.76
N ALA A 162 -11.76 0.56 -11.15
CA ALA A 162 -11.66 1.98 -11.43
C ALA A 162 -11.30 2.18 -12.90
N GLN A 163 -12.25 2.66 -13.69
CA GLN A 163 -11.98 3.07 -15.07
C GLN A 163 -11.34 4.47 -15.05
N GLY A 164 -10.03 4.54 -14.76
CA GLY A 164 -9.34 5.84 -14.71
C GLY A 164 -7.86 5.76 -14.45
N GLY A 165 -7.06 5.96 -15.50
CA GLY A 165 -5.66 6.37 -15.39
C GLY A 165 -5.52 7.77 -14.76
N PRO A 166 -4.28 8.27 -14.58
CA PRO A 166 -4.02 9.51 -13.86
C PRO A 166 -4.94 10.62 -14.34
N LYS A 167 -5.72 11.19 -13.41
CA LYS A 167 -6.57 12.36 -13.69
C LYS A 167 -5.65 13.52 -14.04
N ALA A 168 -5.34 13.67 -15.32
CA ALA A 168 -4.64 14.83 -15.82
C ALA A 168 -5.40 16.06 -15.32
N PRO A 169 -4.73 17.06 -14.71
CA PRO A 169 -5.40 18.28 -14.31
C PRO A 169 -6.08 18.87 -15.54
N LEU A 170 -7.33 19.30 -15.38
CA LEU A 170 -8.06 19.95 -16.47
C LEU A 170 -7.18 21.09 -17.02
N PRO A 171 -7.05 21.25 -18.34
CA PRO A 171 -6.24 22.30 -18.93
C PRO A 171 -6.72 23.66 -18.42
N ASP A 172 -5.91 24.28 -17.56
CA ASP A 172 -6.21 25.58 -16.98
C ASP A 172 -6.10 26.65 -18.06
N ARG A 173 -7.24 27.27 -18.40
CA ARG A 173 -7.32 28.38 -19.35
C ARG A 173 -6.56 29.63 -18.87
N SER A 174 -6.07 29.67 -17.65
CA SER A 174 -5.20 30.74 -17.12
C SER A 174 -3.70 30.55 -17.47
N GLN A 175 -3.29 29.31 -17.76
CA GLN A 175 -1.90 28.95 -18.10
C GLN A 175 -1.58 29.15 -19.59
N GLY A 176 -2.59 29.43 -20.43
CA GLY A 176 -2.40 29.82 -21.82
C GLY A 176 -2.26 31.35 -21.93
N ALA A 177 -1.35 31.81 -22.79
CA ALA A 177 -1.19 33.22 -23.13
C ALA A 177 -2.54 33.80 -23.59
N ARG A 178 -3.22 34.50 -22.69
CA ARG A 178 -4.41 35.28 -23.03
C ARG A 178 -3.91 36.42 -23.88
N GLY A 179 -4.27 36.40 -25.16
CA GLY A 179 -3.96 37.44 -26.12
C GLY A 179 -4.58 38.77 -25.69
N ASN A 180 -3.92 39.46 -24.76
CA ASN A 180 -4.10 40.87 -24.51
C ASN A 180 -2.89 41.58 -25.13
N GLY A 181 -3.05 41.96 -26.39
CA GLY A 181 -2.38 43.12 -26.99
C GLY A 181 -0.85 43.17 -26.97
N ALA A 182 -0.14 42.06 -26.78
CA ALA A 182 1.30 42.05 -27.01
C ALA A 182 1.54 41.98 -28.52
N ALA A 183 2.15 43.02 -29.08
CA ALA A 183 2.56 43.14 -30.46
C ALA A 183 3.07 41.79 -31.01
N SER A 184 2.51 41.37 -32.14
CA SER A 184 2.95 40.15 -32.81
C SER A 184 4.46 40.17 -33.02
N THR A 185 5.11 39.01 -33.06
CA THR A 185 6.56 38.94 -33.34
C THR A 185 6.90 39.68 -34.64
N ALA A 186 5.98 39.71 -35.61
CA ALA A 186 6.09 40.51 -36.83
C ALA A 186 6.10 42.03 -36.57
N GLN A 187 5.30 42.54 -35.63
CA GLN A 187 5.38 43.95 -35.19
C GLN A 187 6.71 44.25 -34.48
N GLN A 188 7.21 43.31 -33.66
CA GLN A 188 8.47 43.49 -32.92
C GLN A 188 9.68 43.55 -33.87
N PHE A 189 9.66 42.80 -34.98
CA PHE A 189 10.66 42.91 -36.03
C PHE A 189 10.51 44.20 -36.86
N ALA A 190 9.28 44.67 -37.10
CA ALA A 190 9.06 45.92 -37.83
C ALA A 190 9.57 47.16 -37.06
N ASP A 191 9.33 47.22 -35.74
CA ASP A 191 9.81 48.33 -34.90
C ASP A 191 11.34 48.32 -34.72
N ALA A 192 11.98 47.14 -34.80
CA ALA A 192 13.43 47.00 -34.69
C ALA A 192 14.21 47.45 -35.95
N ILE A 193 13.55 47.50 -37.12
CA ILE A 193 14.17 47.87 -38.41
C ILE A 193 13.93 49.34 -38.76
N ALA A 194 12.97 50.01 -38.11
CA ALA A 194 12.63 51.40 -38.35
C ALA A 194 13.69 52.49 -38.03
N PRO A 195 14.75 52.28 -37.22
CA PRO A 195 15.70 53.37 -36.91
C PRO A 195 16.90 53.49 -37.88
N PHE A 196 16.89 52.86 -39.07
CA PHE A 196 18.01 52.94 -40.04
C PHE A 196 17.61 53.38 -41.46
N ILE A 197 16.56 54.18 -41.63
CA ILE A 197 16.31 54.95 -42.87
C ILE A 197 16.02 56.39 -42.47
#